data_AF-A0A1J3D7X1-F1
#
_entry.id   AF-A0A1J3D7X1-F1
#
_cell.length_a   1.000
_cell.length_b   1.000
_cell.length_c   1.000
_cell.angle_alpha   90.00
_cell.angle_beta   90.00
_cell.angle_gamma   90.00
#
_symmetry.space_group_name_H-M   'P 1'
#
loop_
_entity.id
_entity.type
_entity.pdbx_description
1 polymer ?
#
loop_
_entity_poly.entity_id
_entity_poly.type
_entity_poly.pdbx_seq_one_letter_code
_entity_poly.pdbx_strand_id
1 'polypeptide(L)'
;SPLSFFLGDASALQVAGIGEVALKLSSGKVSTLTKVLFVPNMRRNLISSALLMIAGFKQTVEAGKLVITKNGGYMWEKLFVMG
;
A
#
# COMPACT_ATOMS: atom_id res chain seq x y z
N SER A 1 -4.60 -6.37 -23.92
CA SER A 1 -4.44 -4.92 -23.69
C SER A 1 -3.59 -4.69 -22.47
N PRO A 2 -2.74 -3.64 -22.42
CA PRO A 2 -2.02 -3.29 -21.20
C PRO A 2 -3.02 -3.03 -20.06
N LEU A 3 -2.67 -3.44 -18.84
CA LEU A 3 -3.48 -3.17 -17.66
C LEU A 3 -3.38 -1.68 -17.33
N SER A 4 -4.51 -1.05 -17.02
CA SER A 4 -4.59 0.37 -16.66
C SER A 4 -5.03 0.53 -15.22
N PHE A 5 -4.41 1.47 -14.52
CA PHE A 5 -4.81 1.93 -13.19
C PHE A 5 -5.45 3.32 -13.31
N PHE A 6 -6.62 3.50 -12.72
CA PHE A 6 -7.35 4.76 -12.76
C PHE A 6 -7.20 5.52 -11.45
N LEU A 7 -6.84 6.79 -11.55
CA LEU A 7 -6.77 7.71 -10.41
C LEU A 7 -8.16 8.30 -10.09
N GLY A 8 -8.24 8.99 -8.96
CA GLY A 8 -9.49 9.66 -8.52
C GLY A 8 -9.97 10.76 -9.46
N ASP A 9 -9.09 11.29 -10.31
CA ASP A 9 -9.39 12.26 -11.36
C ASP A 9 -9.71 11.62 -12.72
N ALA A 10 -9.95 10.30 -12.74
CA ALA A 10 -10.21 9.47 -13.91
C ALA A 10 -9.04 9.37 -14.91
N SER A 11 -7.88 9.94 -14.62
CA SER A 11 -6.70 9.71 -15.46
C SER A 11 -6.24 8.24 -15.37
N ALA A 12 -5.73 7.73 -16.48
CA ALA A 12 -5.26 6.36 -16.60
C ALA A 12 -3.73 6.32 -16.62
N LEU A 13 -3.15 5.45 -15.80
CA LEU A 13 -1.73 5.12 -15.80
C LEU A 13 -1.53 3.68 -16.29
N GLN A 14 -0.50 3.47 -17.08
CA GLN A 14 -0.12 2.14 -17.54
C GLN A 14 0.54 1.36 -16.41
N VAL A 15 0.05 0.15 -16.16
CA VAL A 15 0.69 -0.80 -15.25
C VAL A 15 1.76 -1.57 -16.03
N ALA A 16 2.99 -1.52 -15.54
CA ALA A 16 4.13 -2.22 -16.14
C ALA A 16 4.24 -3.68 -15.66
N GLY A 17 3.68 -4.01 -14.50
CA GLY A 17 3.68 -5.38 -13.99
C GLY A 17 2.86 -5.55 -12.71
N ILE A 18 2.70 -6.81 -12.31
CA ILE A 18 2.12 -7.19 -11.01
C ILE A 18 3.14 -8.08 -10.31
N GLY A 19 3.44 -7.80 -9.05
CA GLY A 19 4.44 -8.55 -8.29
C GLY A 19 4.17 -8.63 -6.80
N GLU A 20 5.21 -9.00 -6.07
CA GLU A 20 5.23 -9.02 -4.62
C GLU A 20 6.21 -7.97 -4.09
N VAL A 21 5.88 -7.39 -2.93
CA VAL A 21 6.75 -6.41 -2.26
C VAL A 21 6.90 -6.79 -0.79
N ALA A 22 8.15 -6.90 -0.34
CA ALA A 22 8.45 -7.06 1.08
C ALA A 22 8.34 -5.72 1.80
N LEU A 23 7.41 -5.62 2.73
CA LEU A 23 7.22 -4.50 3.64
C LEU A 23 7.96 -4.77 4.95
N LYS A 24 8.97 -3.95 5.23
CA LYS A 24 9.66 -3.96 6.53
C LYS A 24 8.98 -2.98 7.47
N LEU A 25 8.41 -3.53 8.53
CA LEU A 25 7.68 -2.77 9.53
C LEU A 25 8.64 -2.17 10.55
N SER A 26 8.22 -1.08 11.18
CA SER A 26 8.91 -0.46 12.31
C SER A 26 9.08 -1.39 13.52
N SER A 27 8.24 -2.41 13.66
CA SER A 27 8.41 -3.49 14.64
C SER A 27 9.55 -4.47 14.31
N GLY A 28 10.23 -4.28 13.18
CA GLY A 28 11.28 -5.17 12.68
C GLY A 28 10.74 -6.40 11.92
N LYS A 29 9.44 -6.68 11.99
CA LYS A 29 8.80 -7.75 11.24
C LYS A 29 8.73 -7.41 9.74
N VAL A 30 8.89 -8.43 8.90
CA VAL A 30 8.69 -8.32 7.45
C VAL A 30 7.37 -8.99 7.08
N SER A 31 6.57 -8.33 6.25
CA SER A 31 5.35 -8.89 5.66
C SER A 31 5.41 -8.74 4.15
N THR A 32 4.87 -9.69 3.39
CA THR A 32 4.85 -9.62 1.93
C THR A 32 3.47 -9.15 1.45
N LEU A 33 3.44 -8.06 0.69
CA LEU A 33 2.27 -7.71 -0.12
C LEU A 33 2.30 -8.52 -1.40
N THR A 34 1.19 -9.19 -1.69
CA THR A 34 0.98 -9.91 -2.95
C THR A 34 0.10 -9.10 -3.90
N LYS A 35 0.22 -9.33 -5.20
CA LYS A 35 -0.59 -8.66 -6.25
C LYS A 35 -0.43 -7.14 -6.27
N VAL A 36 0.79 -6.65 -6.04
CA VAL A 36 1.12 -5.22 -6.07
C VAL A 36 1.28 -4.77 -7.52
N LEU A 37 0.61 -3.67 -7.89
CA LEU A 37 0.74 -3.07 -9.22
C LEU A 37 2.03 -2.23 -9.28
N PHE A 38 2.87 -2.49 -10.28
CA PHE A 38 4.02 -1.65 -10.60
C PHE A 38 3.63 -0.63 -11.67
N VAL A 39 3.66 0.65 -11.30
CA VAL A 39 3.21 1.78 -12.14
C VAL A 39 4.33 2.83 -12.17
N PRO A 40 5.26 2.78 -13.14
CA PRO A 40 6.48 3.62 -13.14
C PRO A 40 6.22 5.13 -13.12
N ASN A 41 5.09 5.57 -13.67
CA ASN A 41 4.72 6.99 -13.73
C ASN A 41 4.09 7.51 -12.42
N MET A 42 3.97 6.68 -11.39
CA MET A 42 3.35 7.04 -10.12
C MET A 42 4.41 7.52 -9.12
N ARG A 43 4.37 8.80 -8.73
CA ARG A 43 5.37 9.41 -7.82
C ARG A 43 5.25 8.99 -6.36
N ARG A 44 4.09 8.46 -5.97
CA ARG A 44 3.72 8.15 -4.59
C ARG A 44 2.94 6.85 -4.57
N ASN A 45 2.96 6.23 -3.42
CA ASN A 45 2.47 4.87 -3.26
C ASN A 45 1.07 4.89 -2.73
N LEU A 46 0.26 3.97 -3.23
CA LEU A 46 -1.12 3.86 -2.81
C LEU A 46 -1.31 2.51 -2.15
N ILE A 47 -1.92 2.54 -0.96
CA ILE A 47 -2.50 1.37 -0.33
C ILE A 47 -3.99 1.61 -0.22
N SER A 48 -4.80 0.63 -0.56
CA SER A 48 -6.25 0.75 -0.40
C SER A 48 -6.62 0.57 1.07
N SER A 49 -7.18 1.62 1.67
CA SER A 49 -7.73 1.57 3.03
C SER A 49 -8.81 0.48 3.16
N ALA A 50 -9.67 0.33 2.14
CA ALA A 50 -10.71 -0.70 2.14
C ALA A 50 -10.12 -2.12 2.14
N LEU A 51 -9.08 -2.38 1.35
CA LEU A 51 -8.43 -3.70 1.32
C LEU A 51 -7.72 -4.02 2.64
N LEU A 52 -7.10 -3.03 3.28
CA LEU A 52 -6.53 -3.18 4.61
C LEU A 52 -7.60 -3.57 5.63
N MET A 53 -8.76 -2.90 5.60
CA MET A 53 -9.88 -3.22 6.49
C MET A 53 -10.40 -4.65 6.25
N ILE A 54 -10.59 -5.06 4.99
CA ILE A 54 -10.99 -6.42 4.62
C ILE A 54 -9.95 -7.46 5.09
N ALA A 55 -8.66 -7.11 5.02
CA ALA A 55 -7.57 -7.96 5.51
C ALA A 55 -7.42 -7.95 7.04
N GLY A 56 -8.32 -7.30 7.78
CA GLY A 56 -8.36 -7.28 9.25
C GLY A 56 -7.39 -6.29 9.89
N PHE A 57 -6.88 -5.31 9.14
CA PHE A 57 -6.10 -4.22 9.71
C PHE A 57 -7.03 -3.11 10.21
N LYS A 58 -6.72 -2.57 11.40
CA LYS A 58 -7.30 -1.32 11.91
C LYS A 58 -6.44 -0.14 11.47
N GLN A 59 -7.08 1.00 11.25
CA GLN A 59 -6.43 2.23 10.80
C GLN A 59 -6.82 3.37 11.75
N THR A 60 -5.84 4.02 12.36
CA THR A 60 -6.03 5.19 13.23
C THR A 60 -5.11 6.32 12.78
N VAL A 61 -5.49 7.57 13.06
CA VAL A 61 -4.61 8.72 12.86
C VAL A 61 -4.18 9.22 14.22
N GLU A 62 -2.89 9.15 14.50
CA GLU A 62 -2.31 9.55 15.79
C GLU A 62 -1.20 10.57 15.53
N ALA A 63 -1.30 11.75 16.17
CA ALA A 63 -0.35 12.85 15.98
C ALA A 63 -0.08 13.19 14.49
N GLY A 64 -1.11 13.13 13.64
CA GLY A 64 -1.01 13.39 12.20
C GLY A 64 -0.36 12.29 11.36
N LYS A 65 -0.13 11.10 11.93
CA LYS A 65 0.41 9.93 11.24
C LYS A 65 -0.64 8.83 11.14
N LEU A 66 -0.71 8.17 9.98
CA LEU A 66 -1.51 6.95 9.83
C LEU A 66 -0.83 5.80 10.55
N VAL A 67 -1.57 5.16 11.46
CA VAL A 67 -1.16 3.96 12.19
C VAL A 67 -2.02 2.81 11.71
N ILE A 68 -1.38 1.74 11.26
CA ILE A 68 -2.05 0.54 10.76
C ILE A 68 -1.73 -0.58 11.75
N THR A 69 -2.72 -1.28 12.30
CA THR A 69 -2.49 -2.33 13.31
C THR A 69 -3.22 -3.62 12.96
N LYS A 70 -2.63 -4.76 13.33
CA LYS A 70 -3.27 -6.08 13.19
C LYS A 70 -2.86 -6.96 14.36
N ASN A 71 -3.82 -7.63 14.99
CA ASN A 71 -3.62 -8.52 16.14
C ASN A 71 -2.87 -7.87 17.34
N GLY A 72 -3.08 -6.58 17.60
CA GLY A 72 -2.42 -5.85 18.70
C GLY A 72 -0.96 -5.45 18.44
N GLY A 73 -0.39 -5.83 17.28
CA GLY A 73 0.90 -5.33 16.82
C GLY A 73 0.76 -4.00 16.08
N TYR A 74 1.54 -3.00 16.49
CA TYR A 74 1.63 -1.72 15.80
C TYR A 74 2.45 -1.86 14.51
N MET A 75 1.87 -1.48 13.37
CA MET A 75 2.63 -1.19 12.16
C MET A 75 2.67 0.33 11.97
N TRP A 76 3.78 0.94 12.36
CA TRP A 76 4.09 2.28 11.84
C TRP A 76 4.62 2.08 10.43
N GLU A 77 3.84 2.45 9.43
CA GLU A 77 4.32 2.52 8.05
C GLU A 77 4.29 3.95 7.56
N LYS A 78 5.50 4.44 7.28
CA LYS A 78 5.69 5.40 6.20
C LYS A 78 5.36 4.62 4.93
N LEU A 79 4.24 4.95 4.29
CA LEU A 79 3.73 4.28 3.10
C LEU A 79 4.78 4.26 1.97
N PHE A 80 5.40 3.10 1.74
CA PHE A 80 6.32 2.83 0.63
C PHE A 80 5.77 1.74 -0.31
N VAL A 81 5.72 2.12 -1.57
CA VAL A 81 5.96 1.38 -2.81
C VAL A 81 7.09 2.22 -3.49
N MET A 82 7.80 1.72 -4.47
CA MET A 82 8.82 2.53 -5.16
C MET A 82 8.23 3.00 -6.49
N GLY A 83 8.44 4.27 -6.80
CA GLY A 83 8.43 4.74 -8.19
C GLY A 83 9.62 4.16 -8.93
#